data_AF-A0A4D9D8S1-F1
#
_entry.id   AF-A0A4D9D8S1-F1
#
_cell.length_a   1.000
_cell.length_b   1.000
_cell.length_c   1.000
_cell.angle_alpha   90.00
_cell.angle_beta   90.00
_cell.angle_gamma   90.00
#
_symmetry.space_group_name_H-M   'P 1'
#
loop_
_entity.id
_entity.type
_entity.pdbx_description
1 polymer ?
#
loop_
_entity_poly.entity_id
_entity_poly.type
_entity_poly.pdbx_seq_one_letter_code
_entity_poly.pdbx_strand_id
1 'polypeptide(L)'
;MKSIIALLLAAPALAFMPPTPAPQRTEVIMSASRDWKKDLAKAAFVVMPMVAPLVAGAKIDYEGVGYLGGSEKIDVNNANVRVYSRFPGMYPTVAGKIVSHGPYKTVADLYSISGLTEQEKSILKKYESKFITLEPAPEYTIDRINNGLYR
;
A
#
# COMPACT_ATOMS: atom_id res chain seq x y z
N MET A 1 46.34 55.47 29.58
CA MET A 1 46.80 54.14 30.03
C MET A 1 47.02 53.30 28.76
N LYS A 2 48.10 53.49 27.98
CA LYS A 2 49.42 52.80 27.98
C LYS A 2 49.37 51.26 28.12
N SER A 3 49.73 50.56 27.03
CA SER A 3 50.53 49.32 26.96
C SER A 3 49.79 47.99 27.24
N ILE A 4 49.98 46.81 26.62
CA ILE A 4 50.91 46.16 25.67
C ILE A 4 50.21 44.84 25.24
N ILE A 5 50.32 44.36 24.00
CA ILE A 5 50.40 42.90 23.72
C ILE A 5 51.40 42.68 22.58
N ALA A 6 52.48 41.97 22.90
CA ALA A 6 53.55 41.57 22.00
C ALA A 6 53.27 40.18 21.41
N LEU A 7 53.66 40.03 20.15
CA LEU A 7 53.68 38.84 19.33
C LEU A 7 54.83 37.90 19.76
N LEU A 8 54.63 36.58 19.79
CA LEU A 8 55.73 35.61 19.69
C LEU A 8 55.33 34.39 18.83
N LEU A 9 56.15 34.13 17.81
CA LEU A 9 56.10 33.01 16.86
C LEU A 9 56.62 31.69 17.48
N ALA A 10 56.20 30.52 16.95
CA ALA A 10 57.06 29.57 16.22
C ALA A 10 56.56 28.09 16.21
N ALA A 11 56.23 27.63 14.98
CA ALA A 11 56.58 26.35 14.30
C ALA A 11 56.20 24.92 14.83
N PRO A 12 56.04 23.93 13.91
CA PRO A 12 55.39 22.62 14.14
C PRO A 12 56.37 21.43 14.19
N ALA A 13 55.97 20.30 14.81
CA ALA A 13 56.64 19.00 14.61
C ALA A 13 55.66 17.82 14.75
N LEU A 14 55.64 16.96 13.73
CA LEU A 14 54.99 15.65 13.74
C LEU A 14 55.61 14.73 14.79
N ALA A 15 54.80 13.99 15.56
CA ALA A 15 55.18 12.66 16.05
C ALA A 15 53.95 11.84 16.52
N PHE A 16 53.73 10.72 15.82
CA PHE A 16 53.33 9.39 16.31
C PHE A 16 52.02 9.23 17.13
N MET A 17 51.01 8.59 16.52
CA MET A 17 49.75 8.19 17.15
C MET A 17 49.78 6.67 17.47
N PRO A 18 49.57 6.22 18.73
CA PRO A 18 49.37 4.80 19.05
C PRO A 18 47.91 4.36 18.82
N PRO A 19 47.62 3.05 18.68
CA PRO A 19 46.31 2.55 18.24
C PRO A 19 45.25 2.67 19.33
N THR A 20 44.03 3.01 18.93
CA THR A 20 42.82 3.09 19.77
C THR A 20 42.43 1.71 20.35
N PRO A 21 42.10 1.61 21.66
CA PRO A 21 41.50 0.39 22.22
C PRO A 21 40.02 0.26 21.84
N ALA A 22 39.58 -0.98 21.60
CA ALA A 22 38.20 -1.34 21.27
C ALA A 22 37.20 -1.03 22.41
N PRO A 23 35.93 -0.68 22.11
CA PRO A 23 34.95 -0.35 23.14
C PRO A 23 34.52 -1.58 23.94
N GLN A 24 34.53 -1.45 25.27
CA GLN A 24 34.04 -2.46 26.22
C GLN A 24 32.50 -2.50 26.22
N ARG A 25 31.95 -3.71 26.17
CA ARG A 25 30.52 -4.02 26.19
C ARG A 25 29.96 -3.77 27.60
N THR A 26 29.08 -2.79 27.76
CA THR A 26 28.45 -2.49 29.05
C THR A 26 27.29 -3.45 29.28
N GLU A 27 27.37 -4.30 30.31
CA GLU A 27 26.25 -5.12 30.76
C GLU A 27 25.29 -4.27 31.59
N VAL A 28 24.04 -4.19 31.15
CA VAL A 28 22.97 -3.55 31.93
C VAL A 28 22.43 -4.59 32.92
N ILE A 29 22.80 -4.46 34.18
CA ILE A 29 22.16 -5.20 35.27
C ILE A 29 20.86 -4.47 35.62
N MET A 30 19.72 -5.04 35.22
CA MET A 30 18.40 -4.54 35.62
C MET A 30 18.18 -4.79 37.11
N SER A 31 18.39 -3.77 37.93
CA SER A 31 17.81 -3.69 39.27
C SER A 31 16.32 -3.38 39.13
N ALA A 32 15.48 -4.39 39.34
CA ALA A 32 14.03 -4.25 39.35
C ALA A 32 13.58 -3.50 40.63
N SER A 33 13.49 -2.17 40.56
CA SER A 33 12.77 -1.39 41.56
C SER A 33 11.26 -1.39 41.26
N ARG A 34 10.47 -1.60 42.33
CA ARG A 34 9.03 -1.94 42.35
C ARG A 34 8.07 -0.78 42.01
N ASP A 35 8.53 0.32 41.44
CA ASP A 35 7.75 1.57 41.33
C ASP A 35 7.39 1.98 39.88
N TRP A 36 7.35 1.04 38.94
CA TRP A 36 7.01 1.29 37.52
C TRP A 36 5.70 2.09 37.31
N LYS A 37 4.75 1.99 38.24
CA LYS A 37 3.48 2.75 38.20
C LYS A 37 3.67 4.25 38.35
N LYS A 38 4.67 4.69 39.14
CA LYS A 38 4.98 6.12 39.35
C LYS A 38 5.73 6.70 38.16
N ASP A 39 6.54 5.88 37.49
CA ASP A 39 7.31 6.29 36.32
C ASP A 39 6.41 6.43 35.07
N LEU A 40 5.43 5.54 34.89
CA LEU A 40 4.44 5.68 33.81
C LEU A 40 3.50 6.88 33.98
N ALA A 41 3.15 7.24 35.22
CA ALA A 41 2.35 8.43 35.50
C ALA A 41 3.08 9.74 35.15
N LYS A 42 4.42 9.76 35.24
CA LYS A 42 5.25 10.90 34.81
C LYS A 42 5.48 10.93 33.30
N ALA A 43 5.44 9.77 32.63
CA ALA A 43 5.54 9.66 31.17
C ALA A 43 4.23 9.97 30.43
N ALA A 44 3.10 10.08 31.15
CA ALA A 44 1.76 10.26 30.58
C ALA A 44 1.50 11.60 29.85
N PHE A 45 2.47 12.52 29.82
CA PHE A 45 2.39 13.80 29.10
C PHE A 45 3.07 13.82 27.73
N VAL A 46 3.73 12.73 27.29
CA VAL A 46 4.09 12.58 25.88
C VAL A 46 2.86 12.04 25.18
N VAL A 47 2.02 12.94 24.69
CA VAL A 47 0.78 12.66 23.94
C VAL A 47 1.15 11.94 22.64
N MET A 48 1.41 10.64 22.71
CA MET A 48 1.25 9.77 21.55
C MET A 48 -0.25 9.69 21.28
N PRO A 49 -0.71 9.98 20.06
CA PRO A 49 -2.09 9.70 19.70
C PRO A 49 -2.23 8.19 19.79
N MET A 50 -2.91 7.70 20.84
CA MET A 50 -3.36 6.32 20.88
C MET A 50 -4.33 6.15 19.72
N VAL A 51 -3.81 5.63 18.60
CA VAL A 51 -4.63 5.09 17.53
C VAL A 51 -5.32 3.88 18.14
N ALA A 52 -6.53 4.10 18.68
CA ALA A 52 -7.40 3.00 19.05
C ALA A 52 -7.55 2.11 17.80
N PRO A 53 -7.36 0.79 17.92
CA PRO A 53 -7.57 -0.10 16.78
C PRO A 53 -9.01 0.10 16.33
N LEU A 54 -9.18 0.64 15.11
CA LEU A 54 -10.48 0.67 14.45
C LEU A 54 -10.93 -0.78 14.40
N VAL A 55 -12.03 -1.10 15.09
CA VAL A 55 -12.66 -2.40 15.01
C VAL A 55 -13.05 -2.58 13.54
N ALA A 56 -12.28 -3.39 12.81
CA ALA A 56 -12.59 -3.74 11.44
C ALA A 56 -13.89 -4.57 11.47
N GLY A 57 -15.03 -3.92 11.24
CA GLY A 57 -16.30 -4.60 11.10
C GLY A 57 -16.25 -5.50 9.88
N ALA A 58 -16.46 -6.81 10.07
CA ALA A 58 -16.63 -7.72 8.96
C ALA A 58 -17.90 -7.34 8.19
N LYS A 59 -17.77 -7.03 6.91
CA LYS A 59 -18.94 -6.83 6.05
C LYS A 59 -19.57 -8.19 5.76
N ILE A 60 -20.81 -8.37 6.21
CA ILE A 60 -21.58 -9.60 5.96
C ILE A 60 -22.30 -9.48 4.61
N ASP A 61 -22.89 -8.31 4.35
CA ASP A 61 -23.69 -8.07 3.15
C ASP A 61 -22.94 -7.18 2.16
N TYR A 62 -22.90 -7.60 0.90
CA TYR A 62 -22.42 -6.80 -0.22
C TYR A 62 -23.54 -6.70 -1.27
N GLU A 63 -23.97 -5.48 -1.55
CA GLU A 63 -25.07 -5.23 -2.50
C GLU A 63 -24.71 -5.64 -3.94
N GLY A 64 -23.41 -5.57 -4.28
CA GLY A 64 -22.91 -5.82 -5.62
C GLY A 64 -22.70 -7.29 -6.01
N VAL A 65 -23.03 -8.26 -5.13
CA VAL A 65 -22.75 -9.70 -5.36
C VAL A 65 -23.32 -10.19 -6.71
N GLY A 66 -24.50 -9.72 -7.09
CA GLY A 66 -25.13 -10.10 -8.36
C GLY A 66 -24.28 -9.75 -9.59
N TYR A 67 -23.50 -8.67 -9.54
CA TYR A 67 -22.70 -8.19 -10.67
C TYR A 67 -21.32 -8.87 -10.77
N LEU A 68 -21.00 -9.78 -9.84
CA LEU A 68 -19.78 -10.58 -9.86
C LEU A 68 -19.89 -11.85 -10.72
N GLY A 69 -20.95 -11.97 -11.53
CA GLY A 69 -21.16 -13.07 -12.48
C GLY A 69 -22.54 -13.73 -12.41
N GLY A 70 -23.39 -13.36 -11.44
CA GLY A 70 -24.75 -13.89 -11.29
C GLY A 70 -25.81 -13.20 -12.15
N SER A 71 -25.59 -11.95 -12.54
CA SER A 71 -26.53 -11.14 -13.32
C SER A 71 -26.12 -11.01 -14.79
N GLU A 72 -26.92 -10.30 -15.59
CA GLU A 72 -26.55 -9.96 -16.97
C GLU A 72 -25.46 -8.88 -17.06
N LYS A 73 -25.42 -7.99 -16.07
CA LYS A 73 -24.44 -6.91 -15.99
C LYS A 73 -23.26 -7.36 -15.15
N ILE A 74 -22.09 -6.86 -15.48
CA ILE A 74 -20.84 -7.19 -14.82
C ILE A 74 -20.19 -5.92 -14.31
N ASP A 75 -19.79 -5.94 -13.06
CA ASP A 75 -19.00 -4.87 -12.47
C ASP A 75 -17.52 -5.05 -12.83
N VAL A 76 -17.01 -4.11 -13.64
CA VAL A 76 -15.64 -4.20 -14.17
C VAL A 76 -14.57 -3.98 -13.11
N ASN A 77 -14.92 -3.33 -11.99
CA ASN A 77 -13.98 -3.01 -10.93
C ASN A 77 -13.77 -4.17 -9.96
N ASN A 78 -14.79 -5.00 -9.72
CA ASN A 78 -14.76 -6.04 -8.69
C ASN A 78 -14.85 -7.47 -9.25
N ALA A 79 -15.42 -7.70 -10.43
CA ALA A 79 -15.62 -9.05 -10.92
C ALA A 79 -14.31 -9.75 -11.37
N ASN A 80 -14.27 -11.07 -11.18
CA ASN A 80 -13.12 -11.91 -11.59
C ASN A 80 -13.06 -12.12 -13.11
N VAL A 81 -11.86 -12.25 -13.67
CA VAL A 81 -11.57 -12.41 -15.10
C VAL A 81 -12.41 -13.52 -15.77
N ARG A 82 -12.76 -14.57 -15.03
CA ARG A 82 -13.57 -15.69 -15.52
C ARG A 82 -14.95 -15.25 -16.01
N VAL A 83 -15.56 -14.22 -15.40
CA VAL A 83 -16.93 -13.79 -15.75
C VAL A 83 -17.03 -13.31 -17.19
N TYR A 84 -15.94 -12.77 -17.74
CA TYR A 84 -15.87 -12.27 -19.11
C TYR A 84 -15.88 -13.39 -20.16
N SER A 85 -15.67 -14.65 -19.76
CA SER A 85 -15.82 -15.81 -20.67
C SER A 85 -17.24 -15.95 -21.22
N ARG A 86 -18.24 -15.36 -20.56
CA ARG A 86 -19.64 -15.31 -21.03
C ARG A 86 -19.81 -14.43 -22.28
N PHE A 87 -18.82 -13.61 -22.61
CA PHE A 87 -18.84 -12.70 -23.75
C PHE A 87 -17.84 -13.17 -24.81
N PRO A 88 -18.29 -13.79 -25.92
CA PRO A 88 -17.41 -14.28 -26.97
C PRO A 88 -16.46 -13.18 -27.48
N GLY A 89 -15.15 -13.47 -27.46
CA GLY A 89 -14.07 -12.57 -27.87
C GLY A 89 -13.42 -11.77 -26.74
N MET A 90 -14.00 -11.73 -25.53
CA MET A 90 -13.44 -10.96 -24.42
C MET A 90 -12.30 -11.68 -23.68
N TYR A 91 -12.48 -12.97 -23.37
CA TYR A 91 -11.48 -13.77 -22.66
C TYR A 91 -10.57 -14.48 -23.66
N PRO A 92 -9.23 -14.50 -23.46
CA PRO A 92 -8.49 -13.97 -22.30
C PRO A 92 -7.98 -12.54 -22.44
N THR A 93 -7.88 -11.99 -23.65
CA THR A 93 -7.08 -10.77 -23.92
C THR A 93 -7.72 -9.48 -23.42
N VAL A 94 -8.91 -9.14 -23.91
CA VAL A 94 -9.63 -7.91 -23.51
C VAL A 94 -9.93 -7.94 -22.02
N ALA A 95 -10.41 -9.08 -21.52
CA ALA A 95 -10.67 -9.30 -20.10
C ALA A 95 -9.42 -9.12 -19.24
N GLY A 96 -8.28 -9.68 -19.66
CA GLY A 96 -7.00 -9.50 -18.97
C GLY A 96 -6.58 -8.04 -18.88
N LYS A 97 -6.77 -7.26 -19.96
CA LYS A 97 -6.48 -5.82 -19.96
C LYS A 97 -7.39 -5.04 -19.00
N ILE A 98 -8.69 -5.30 -19.00
CA ILE A 98 -9.64 -4.68 -18.06
C ILE A 98 -9.27 -5.00 -16.61
N VAL A 99 -8.91 -6.26 -16.34
CA VAL A 99 -8.56 -6.68 -14.98
C VAL A 99 -7.24 -6.07 -14.52
N SER A 100 -6.23 -5.97 -15.39
CA SER A 100 -4.91 -5.47 -15.01
C SER A 100 -4.80 -3.93 -14.86
N HIS A 101 -5.72 -3.15 -15.45
CA HIS A 101 -5.59 -1.67 -15.49
C HIS A 101 -6.67 -0.92 -14.68
N GLY A 102 -7.65 -1.62 -14.10
CA GLY A 102 -8.65 -0.99 -13.22
C GLY A 102 -8.03 -0.43 -11.93
N PRO A 103 -8.79 0.34 -11.13
CA PRO A 103 -10.23 0.59 -11.25
C PRO A 103 -10.60 1.72 -12.24
N TYR A 104 -11.87 1.75 -12.63
CA TYR A 104 -12.46 2.70 -13.58
C TYR A 104 -13.57 3.50 -12.91
N LYS A 105 -13.70 4.80 -13.23
CA LYS A 105 -14.80 5.63 -12.72
C LYS A 105 -16.07 5.43 -13.54
N THR A 106 -15.90 5.28 -14.84
CA THR A 106 -16.99 5.09 -15.80
C THR A 106 -16.66 4.00 -16.79
N VAL A 107 -17.68 3.46 -17.45
CA VAL A 107 -17.51 2.47 -18.53
C VAL A 107 -16.72 3.06 -19.71
N ALA A 108 -16.78 4.39 -19.93
CA ALA A 108 -16.02 5.05 -20.98
C ALA A 108 -14.50 4.98 -20.75
N ASP A 109 -14.05 4.88 -19.49
CA ASP A 109 -12.63 4.79 -19.15
C ASP A 109 -11.99 3.50 -19.68
N LEU A 110 -12.78 2.46 -19.98
CA LEU A 110 -12.30 1.22 -20.58
C LEU A 110 -11.65 1.44 -21.95
N TYR A 111 -12.07 2.46 -22.71
CA TYR A 111 -11.50 2.76 -24.01
C TYR A 111 -10.12 3.43 -23.93
N SER A 112 -9.76 3.92 -22.73
CA SER A 112 -8.47 4.56 -22.45
C SER A 112 -7.41 3.58 -21.97
N ILE A 113 -7.71 2.27 -21.90
CA ILE A 113 -6.74 1.25 -21.50
C ILE A 113 -5.59 1.20 -22.52
N SER A 114 -4.36 1.27 -22.01
CA SER A 114 -3.15 1.19 -22.82
C SER A 114 -3.05 -0.16 -23.55
N GLY A 115 -2.65 -0.11 -24.82
CA GLY A 115 -2.42 -1.30 -25.64
C GLY A 115 -3.69 -1.98 -26.19
N LEU A 116 -4.86 -1.34 -26.13
CA LEU A 116 -6.06 -1.80 -26.83
C LEU A 116 -5.91 -1.66 -28.35
N THR A 117 -6.15 -2.77 -29.07
CA THR A 117 -6.25 -2.75 -30.53
C THR A 117 -7.65 -2.30 -30.99
N GLU A 118 -7.78 -1.88 -32.25
CA GLU A 118 -9.09 -1.50 -32.82
C GLU A 118 -10.10 -2.67 -32.79
N GLN A 119 -9.63 -3.90 -32.99
CA GLN A 119 -10.47 -5.10 -32.88
C GLN A 119 -10.98 -5.30 -31.44
N GLU A 120 -10.13 -5.10 -30.44
CA GLU A 120 -10.50 -5.21 -29.03
C GLU A 120 -11.48 -4.10 -28.61
N LYS A 121 -11.31 -2.87 -29.11
CA LYS A 121 -12.27 -1.78 -28.89
C LYS A 121 -13.64 -2.11 -29.48
N SER A 122 -13.69 -2.75 -30.66
CA SER A 122 -14.96 -3.21 -31.25
C SER A 122 -15.66 -4.26 -30.39
N ILE A 123 -14.89 -5.22 -29.83
CA ILE A 123 -15.41 -6.22 -28.89
C ILE A 123 -15.94 -5.55 -27.61
N LEU A 124 -15.20 -4.60 -27.03
CA LEU A 124 -15.65 -3.82 -25.87
C LEU A 124 -16.96 -3.09 -26.18
N LYS A 125 -17.06 -2.44 -27.34
CA LYS A 125 -18.26 -1.73 -27.77
C LYS A 125 -19.48 -2.63 -27.89
N LYS A 126 -19.31 -3.85 -28.39
CA LYS A 126 -20.39 -4.84 -28.51
C LYS A 126 -21.05 -5.18 -27.16
N TYR A 127 -20.28 -5.20 -26.07
CA TYR A 127 -20.75 -5.59 -24.75
C TYR A 127 -20.83 -4.43 -23.74
N GLU A 128 -20.61 -3.19 -24.17
CA GLU A 128 -20.58 -2.00 -23.31
C GLU A 128 -21.81 -1.87 -22.42
N SER A 129 -23.00 -2.18 -22.95
CA SER A 129 -24.27 -2.14 -22.21
C SER A 129 -24.35 -3.14 -21.04
N LYS A 130 -23.49 -4.17 -21.05
CA LYS A 130 -23.37 -5.18 -19.99
C LYS A 130 -22.38 -4.78 -18.90
N PHE A 131 -21.66 -3.67 -19.03
CA PHE A 131 -20.72 -3.22 -18.01
C PHE A 131 -21.33 -2.16 -17.10
N ILE A 132 -20.93 -2.21 -15.84
CA ILE A 132 -21.14 -1.16 -14.84
C ILE A 132 -19.84 -0.97 -14.07
N THR A 133 -19.71 0.17 -13.39
CA THR A 133 -18.58 0.51 -12.54
C THR A 133 -19.11 0.79 -11.14
N LEU A 134 -18.90 -0.14 -10.20
CA LEU A 134 -19.15 0.11 -8.79
C LEU A 134 -17.88 0.54 -8.07
N GLU A 135 -18.04 1.02 -6.84
CA GLU A 135 -16.90 1.33 -5.97
C GLU A 135 -16.02 0.06 -5.79
N PRO A 136 -14.69 0.19 -5.95
CA PRO A 136 -13.78 -0.93 -5.77
C PRO A 136 -13.77 -1.38 -4.31
N ALA A 137 -14.14 -2.63 -4.09
CA ALA A 137 -14.15 -3.29 -2.80
C ALA A 137 -12.86 -4.12 -2.64
N PRO A 138 -12.00 -3.82 -1.64
CA PRO A 138 -10.72 -4.52 -1.44
C PRO A 138 -10.83 -6.04 -1.42
N GLU A 139 -11.91 -6.56 -0.84
CA GLU A 139 -12.26 -7.99 -0.74
C GLU A 139 -12.43 -8.68 -2.10
N TYR A 140 -12.74 -7.94 -3.17
CA TYR A 140 -12.89 -8.50 -4.52
C TYR A 140 -11.78 -8.08 -5.47
N THR A 141 -11.18 -6.90 -5.27
CA THR A 141 -10.18 -6.35 -6.22
C THR A 141 -8.90 -7.19 -6.30
N ILE A 142 -8.49 -7.80 -5.19
CA ILE A 142 -7.29 -8.68 -5.11
C ILE A 142 -7.50 -9.95 -5.94
N ASP A 143 -8.71 -10.52 -5.88
CA ASP A 143 -9.04 -11.82 -6.44
C ASP A 143 -9.57 -11.74 -7.88
N ARG A 144 -9.39 -10.59 -8.55
CA ARG A 144 -9.89 -10.39 -9.92
C ARG A 144 -9.21 -11.28 -10.95
N ILE A 145 -7.97 -11.71 -10.73
CA ILE A 145 -7.29 -12.66 -11.62
C ILE A 145 -7.59 -14.10 -11.19
N ASN A 146 -7.49 -14.39 -9.90
CA ASN A 146 -7.66 -15.73 -9.35
C ASN A 146 -8.47 -15.64 -8.06
N ASN A 147 -9.71 -16.12 -8.10
CA ASN A 147 -10.61 -16.18 -6.95
C ASN A 147 -10.69 -17.57 -6.32
N GLY A 148 -9.72 -18.45 -6.61
CA GLY A 148 -9.68 -19.81 -6.05
C GLY A 148 -10.75 -20.76 -6.56
N LEU A 149 -11.59 -20.36 -7.52
CA LEU A 149 -12.65 -21.20 -8.08
C LEU A 149 -12.19 -21.87 -9.39
N TYR A 150 -11.96 -23.18 -9.31
CA TYR A 150 -11.59 -24.02 -10.44
C TYR A 150 -12.67 -25.07 -10.70
N ARG A 151 -12.94 -25.37 -11.97
CA ARG A 151 -13.89 -26.39 -12.39
C ARG A 151 -13.29 -27.23 -13.50
#